data_AF-A0AAE2EI77-F1
#
_entry.id   AF-A0AAE2EI77-F1
#
_cell.length_a   1.000
_cell.length_b   1.000
_cell.length_c   1.000
_cell.angle_alpha   90.00
_cell.angle_beta   90.00
_cell.angle_gamma   90.00
#
_symmetry.space_group_name_H-M   'P 1'
#
loop_
_entity.id
_entity.type
_entity.pdbx_description
1 polymer ?
#
loop_
_entity_poly.entity_id
_entity_poly.type
_entity_poly.pdbx_seq_one_letter_code
_entity_poly.pdbx_strand_id
1 'polypeptide(L)'
;MNAYDVIYKKIKEIANKYSNKLNSQFQKRIVEMQNDDKSHHLIYRVLGIPYDVGNEIDYYQNQVRFLYKYAGSFLEEVTILCFKEKYPFASKTKVKNTISNIPKTFEIDCLVNNNAYEIKWRDATTDNDHIIKEHTRVKTLISYNYKPIRIMFYYPNRVNSMRIQETLETLYKGVGGEYYYGDSAWSYVKKLQE
;
A
#
# COMPACT_ATOMS: atom_id res chain seq x y z
N MET A 1 -2.58 9.36 -31.63
CA MET A 1 -2.48 8.57 -30.39
C MET A 1 -3.48 9.17 -29.43
N ASN A 2 -4.52 8.42 -29.04
CA ASN A 2 -5.57 8.98 -28.18
C ASN A 2 -5.06 9.11 -26.72
N ALA A 3 -5.80 9.79 -25.85
CA ALA A 3 -5.38 9.99 -24.46
C ALA A 3 -5.13 8.65 -23.71
N TYR A 4 -5.91 7.62 -24.02
CA TYR A 4 -5.75 6.26 -23.48
C TYR A 4 -4.41 5.63 -23.85
N ASP A 5 -3.97 5.77 -25.11
CA ASP A 5 -2.69 5.25 -25.58
C ASP A 5 -1.50 5.92 -24.88
N VAL A 6 -1.60 7.24 -24.61
CA VAL A 6 -0.57 8.01 -23.88
C VAL A 6 -0.44 7.51 -22.45
N ILE A 7 -1.57 7.37 -21.74
CA ILE A 7 -1.58 6.90 -20.36
C ILE A 7 -1.13 5.45 -20.28
N TYR A 8 -1.60 4.59 -21.18
CA TYR A 8 -1.16 3.20 -21.25
C TYR A 8 0.37 3.09 -21.41
N LYS A 9 0.96 3.91 -22.29
CA LYS A 9 2.41 3.94 -22.47
C LYS A 9 3.13 4.37 -21.18
N LYS A 10 2.66 5.41 -20.50
CA LYS A 10 3.21 5.85 -19.20
C LYS A 10 3.09 4.76 -18.13
N ILE A 11 1.95 4.06 -18.06
CA ILE A 11 1.75 2.94 -17.14
C ILE A 11 2.75 1.81 -17.45
N LYS A 12 2.95 1.48 -18.73
CA LYS A 12 3.93 0.47 -19.15
C LYS A 12 5.36 0.85 -18.77
N GLU A 13 5.71 2.12 -18.90
CA GLU A 13 7.02 2.64 -18.45
C GLU A 13 7.19 2.51 -16.92
N ILE A 14 6.15 2.85 -16.15
CA ILE A 14 6.14 2.67 -14.69
C ILE A 14 6.26 1.18 -14.32
N ALA A 15 5.55 0.29 -15.03
CA ALA A 15 5.63 -1.16 -14.82
C ALA A 15 7.05 -1.70 -15.06
N ASN A 16 7.69 -1.30 -16.16
CA ASN A 16 9.07 -1.66 -16.46
C ASN A 16 10.04 -1.16 -15.39
N LYS A 17 9.89 0.10 -14.95
CA LYS A 17 10.68 0.70 -13.86
C LYS A 17 10.57 -0.13 -12.58
N TYR A 18 9.36 -0.52 -12.17
CA TYR A 18 9.15 -1.30 -10.95
C TYR A 18 9.63 -2.75 -11.08
N SER A 19 9.43 -3.38 -12.24
CA SER A 19 9.97 -4.72 -12.53
C SER A 19 11.50 -4.76 -12.42
N ASN A 20 12.17 -3.79 -13.04
CA ASN A 20 13.63 -3.68 -12.96
C ASN A 20 14.13 -3.42 -11.54
N LYS A 21 13.45 -2.55 -10.78
CA LYS A 21 13.78 -2.28 -9.38
C LYS A 21 13.58 -3.51 -8.50
N LEU A 22 12.48 -4.23 -8.67
CA LEU A 22 12.17 -5.46 -7.95
C LEU A 22 13.29 -6.50 -8.18
N ASN A 23 13.62 -6.76 -9.44
CA ASN A 23 14.67 -7.71 -9.79
C ASN A 23 16.03 -7.29 -9.22
N SER A 24 16.39 -6.00 -9.35
CA SER A 24 17.65 -5.49 -8.80
C SER A 24 17.75 -5.67 -7.28
N GLN A 25 16.68 -5.37 -6.52
CA GLN A 25 16.68 -5.60 -5.07
C GLN A 25 16.74 -7.09 -4.71
N PHE A 26 16.06 -7.95 -5.46
CA PHE A 26 16.14 -9.39 -5.26
C PHE A 26 17.57 -9.90 -5.43
N GLN A 27 18.21 -9.60 -6.56
CA GLN A 27 19.57 -10.05 -6.81
C GLN A 27 20.54 -9.54 -5.75
N LYS A 28 20.43 -8.26 -5.37
CA LYS A 28 21.24 -7.69 -4.29
C LYS A 28 21.04 -8.43 -2.98
N ARG A 29 19.79 -8.68 -2.56
CA ARG A 29 19.51 -9.34 -1.29
C ARG A 29 20.01 -10.79 -1.26
N ILE A 30 19.92 -11.51 -2.37
CA ILE A 30 20.43 -12.89 -2.47
C ILE A 30 21.93 -12.94 -2.19
N VAL A 31 22.70 -11.98 -2.72
CA VAL A 31 24.15 -11.89 -2.46
C VAL A 31 24.43 -11.52 -1.00
N GLU A 32 23.68 -10.58 -0.43
CA GLU A 32 23.81 -10.20 0.98
C GLU A 32 23.56 -11.40 1.91
N MET A 33 22.53 -12.21 1.62
CA MET A 33 22.16 -13.40 2.40
C MET A 33 23.25 -14.48 2.47
N GLN A 34 24.23 -14.47 1.55
CA GLN A 34 25.38 -15.37 1.62
C GLN A 34 26.31 -15.02 2.79
N ASN A 35 26.30 -13.77 3.23
CA ASN A 35 27.17 -13.24 4.28
C ASN A 35 26.41 -12.91 5.58
N ASP A 36 25.10 -13.12 5.61
CA ASP A 36 24.30 -12.93 6.82
C ASP A 36 24.70 -13.94 7.91
N ASP A 37 24.68 -13.50 9.16
CA ASP A 37 24.72 -14.42 10.30
C ASP A 37 23.45 -15.30 10.30
N LYS A 38 23.63 -16.60 10.49
CA LYS A 38 22.56 -17.61 10.50
C LYS A 38 22.42 -18.29 11.86
N SER A 39 22.96 -17.69 12.92
CA SER A 39 22.85 -18.21 14.29
C SER A 39 21.40 -18.46 14.72
N HIS A 40 20.44 -17.66 14.24
CA HIS A 40 19.00 -17.83 14.50
C HIS A 40 18.43 -19.15 13.96
N HIS A 41 19.09 -19.80 12.99
CA HIS A 41 18.66 -21.11 12.48
C HIS A 41 18.75 -22.21 13.55
N LEU A 42 19.48 -21.99 14.65
CA LEU A 42 19.38 -22.86 15.82
C LEU A 42 17.94 -22.95 16.34
N ILE A 43 17.22 -21.83 16.38
CA ILE A 43 15.81 -21.79 16.83
C ILE A 43 14.92 -22.54 15.84
N TYR A 44 15.13 -22.38 14.54
CA TYR A 44 14.39 -23.12 13.52
C TYR A 44 14.53 -24.63 13.73
N ARG A 45 15.75 -25.10 14.00
CA ARG A 45 16.02 -26.52 14.28
C ARG A 45 15.40 -27.02 15.58
N VAL A 46 15.42 -26.21 16.64
CA VAL A 46 14.70 -26.53 17.90
C VAL A 46 13.20 -26.72 17.64
N LEU A 47 12.64 -25.95 16.71
CA LEU A 47 11.24 -26.08 16.26
C LEU A 47 11.01 -27.21 15.22
N GLY A 48 12.03 -28.02 14.92
CA GLY A 48 11.95 -29.15 14.00
C GLY A 48 12.12 -28.80 12.52
N ILE A 49 12.55 -27.58 12.19
CA ILE A 49 12.80 -27.17 10.80
C ILE A 49 14.26 -27.45 10.41
N PRO A 50 14.51 -28.25 9.35
CA PRO A 50 15.85 -28.48 8.82
C PRO A 50 16.55 -27.19 8.37
N TYR A 51 17.89 -27.21 8.35
CA TYR A 51 18.69 -26.02 8.05
C TYR A 51 18.50 -25.52 6.61
N ASP A 52 18.47 -26.41 5.64
CA ASP A 52 18.18 -26.12 4.22
C ASP A 52 16.79 -25.52 4.04
N VAL A 53 15.76 -26.11 4.67
CA VAL A 53 14.40 -25.55 4.66
C VAL A 53 14.36 -24.17 5.31
N GLY A 54 15.11 -23.95 6.39
CA GLY A 54 15.25 -22.63 7.02
C GLY A 54 15.84 -21.57 6.08
N ASN A 55 16.82 -21.94 5.26
CA ASN A 55 17.38 -21.04 4.24
C ASN A 55 16.36 -20.70 3.16
N GLU A 56 15.57 -21.67 2.70
CA GLU A 56 14.50 -21.44 1.71
C GLU A 56 13.41 -20.53 2.27
N ILE A 57 13.00 -20.72 3.53
CA ILE A 57 12.03 -19.86 4.21
C ILE A 57 12.53 -18.42 4.23
N ASP A 58 13.77 -18.18 4.69
CA ASP A 58 14.35 -16.84 4.73
C ASP A 58 14.42 -16.24 3.30
N TYR A 59 14.77 -17.04 2.29
CA TYR A 59 14.81 -16.61 0.88
C TYR A 59 13.43 -16.15 0.38
N TYR A 60 12.40 -16.99 0.53
CA TYR A 60 11.05 -16.68 0.09
C TYR A 60 10.44 -15.52 0.88
N GLN A 61 10.74 -15.41 2.18
CA GLN A 61 10.29 -14.28 2.99
C GLN A 61 10.83 -12.95 2.45
N ASN A 62 12.12 -12.90 2.09
CA ASN A 62 12.71 -11.73 1.44
C ASN A 62 12.03 -11.44 0.09
N GLN A 63 11.78 -12.49 -0.71
CA GLN A 63 11.10 -12.33 -2.01
C GLN A 63 9.70 -11.73 -1.88
N VAL A 64 8.89 -12.30 -0.99
CA VAL A 64 7.52 -11.85 -0.73
C VAL A 64 7.52 -10.41 -0.22
N ARG A 65 8.45 -10.05 0.69
CA ARG A 65 8.56 -8.70 1.23
C ARG A 65 8.77 -7.65 0.13
N PHE A 66 9.71 -7.86 -0.80
CA PHE A 66 9.90 -6.88 -1.86
C PHE A 66 8.75 -6.89 -2.86
N LEU A 67 8.22 -8.07 -3.22
CA LEU A 67 7.06 -8.16 -4.12
C LEU A 67 5.89 -7.32 -3.59
N TYR A 68 5.53 -7.48 -2.32
CA TYR A 68 4.41 -6.76 -1.70
C TYR A 68 4.68 -5.26 -1.64
N LYS A 69 5.91 -4.84 -1.32
CA LYS A 69 6.31 -3.43 -1.33
C LYS A 69 6.16 -2.83 -2.74
N TYR A 70 6.72 -3.49 -3.75
CA TYR A 70 6.76 -2.96 -5.11
C TYR A 70 5.41 -3.04 -5.83
N ALA A 71 4.57 -4.03 -5.53
CA ALA A 71 3.18 -4.06 -5.99
C ALA A 71 2.40 -2.86 -5.44
N GLY A 72 2.58 -2.54 -4.15
CA GLY A 72 1.98 -1.35 -3.53
C GLY A 72 2.45 -0.06 -4.18
N SER A 73 3.76 0.17 -4.25
CA SER A 73 4.31 1.39 -4.87
C SER A 73 3.94 1.54 -6.34
N PHE A 74 3.87 0.44 -7.10
CA PHE A 74 3.43 0.46 -8.49
C PHE A 74 1.99 0.97 -8.63
N LEU A 75 1.06 0.37 -7.90
CA LEU A 75 -0.36 0.75 -8.00
C LEU A 75 -0.63 2.15 -7.43
N GLU A 76 0.09 2.55 -6.38
CA GLU A 76 0.05 3.93 -5.88
C GLU A 76 0.49 4.92 -6.97
N GLU A 77 1.67 4.71 -7.59
CA GLU A 77 2.21 5.62 -8.61
C GLU A 77 1.30 5.69 -9.86
N VAL A 78 0.77 4.55 -10.31
CA VAL A 78 -0.18 4.49 -11.44
C VAL A 78 -1.50 5.19 -11.12
N THR A 79 -2.03 5.02 -9.91
CA THR A 79 -3.27 5.69 -9.50
C THR A 79 -3.09 7.20 -9.45
N ILE A 80 -1.97 7.66 -8.89
CA ILE A 80 -1.62 9.09 -8.85
C ILE A 80 -1.43 9.64 -10.27
N LEU A 81 -0.83 8.87 -11.18
CA LEU A 81 -0.73 9.25 -12.59
C LEU A 81 -2.14 9.50 -13.18
N CYS A 82 -3.06 8.56 -13.01
CA CYS A 82 -4.45 8.70 -13.46
C CYS A 82 -5.14 9.94 -12.86
N PHE A 83 -4.88 10.24 -11.57
CA PHE A 83 -5.42 11.43 -10.93
C PHE A 83 -4.84 12.71 -11.52
N LYS A 84 -3.54 12.74 -11.83
CA LYS A 84 -2.87 13.91 -12.38
C LYS A 84 -3.33 14.29 -13.79
N GLU A 85 -3.77 13.32 -14.58
CA GLU A 85 -4.33 13.59 -15.91
C GLU A 85 -5.63 14.41 -15.83
N LYS A 86 -6.48 14.14 -14.83
CA LYS A 86 -7.71 14.92 -14.58
C LYS A 86 -7.49 16.13 -13.69
N TYR A 87 -6.58 16.02 -12.72
CA TYR A 87 -6.30 17.00 -11.68
C TYR A 87 -4.79 17.26 -11.61
N PRO A 88 -4.24 18.17 -12.43
CA PRO A 88 -2.78 18.40 -12.50
C PRO A 88 -2.11 18.79 -11.17
N PHE A 89 -2.88 19.32 -10.21
CA PHE A 89 -2.44 19.70 -8.87
C PHE A 89 -2.44 18.53 -7.86
N ALA A 90 -2.89 17.34 -8.26
CA ALA A 90 -2.88 16.15 -7.42
C ALA A 90 -1.46 15.83 -6.92
N SER A 91 -1.29 15.73 -5.61
CA SER A 91 0.05 15.62 -5.01
C SER A 91 0.07 14.83 -3.71
N LYS A 92 1.21 14.19 -3.43
CA LYS A 92 1.47 13.58 -2.13
C LYS A 92 1.70 14.67 -1.10
N THR A 93 1.01 14.60 0.03
CA THR A 93 1.02 15.67 1.06
C THR A 93 1.28 15.06 2.43
N LYS A 94 1.95 15.80 3.32
CA LYS A 94 2.12 15.42 4.72
C LYS A 94 1.38 16.38 5.62
N VAL A 95 0.62 15.85 6.57
CA VAL A 95 -0.08 16.61 7.60
C VAL A 95 0.51 16.32 8.97
N LYS A 96 0.53 17.32 9.86
CA LYS A 96 0.94 17.10 11.25
C LYS A 96 -0.16 16.29 11.94
N ASN A 97 0.23 15.36 12.79
CA ASN A 97 -0.73 14.67 13.64
C ASN A 97 -1.22 15.64 14.72
N THR A 98 -2.50 16.01 14.64
CA THR A 98 -3.18 16.93 15.58
C THR A 98 -3.86 16.19 16.73
N ILE A 99 -3.88 14.85 16.69
CA ILE A 99 -4.64 14.00 17.60
C ILE A 99 -3.73 13.33 18.64
N SER A 100 -2.52 12.92 18.24
CA SER A 100 -1.53 12.32 19.13
C SER A 100 -0.10 12.75 18.78
N ASN A 101 0.84 12.44 19.67
CA ASN A 101 2.26 12.75 19.44
C ASN A 101 2.98 11.74 18.54
N ILE A 102 2.37 10.57 18.29
CA ILE A 102 2.97 9.46 17.55
C ILE A 102 1.91 8.80 16.65
N PRO A 103 2.17 8.68 15.32
CA PRO A 103 3.30 9.27 14.59
C PRO A 103 3.20 10.81 14.55
N LYS A 104 4.32 11.53 14.35
CA LYS A 104 4.32 13.00 14.32
C LYS A 104 3.57 13.60 13.13
N THR A 105 3.53 12.86 12.03
CA THR A 105 2.90 13.27 10.78
C THR A 105 2.23 12.07 10.13
N PHE A 106 1.18 12.32 9.37
CA PHE A 106 0.61 11.36 8.43
C PHE A 106 0.90 11.79 7.00
N GLU A 107 1.23 10.82 6.16
CA GLU A 107 1.31 11.01 4.71
C GLU A 107 -0.06 10.74 4.09
N ILE A 108 -0.44 11.55 3.11
CA ILE A 108 -1.58 11.37 2.24
C ILE A 108 -1.01 11.00 0.89
N ASP A 109 -1.34 9.80 0.39
CA ASP A 109 -0.79 9.28 -0.86
C ASP A 109 -1.10 10.22 -2.02
N CYS A 110 -2.33 10.73 -2.06
CA CYS A 110 -2.73 11.77 -3.00
C CYS A 110 -3.78 12.71 -2.39
N LEU A 111 -3.54 14.02 -2.45
CA LEU A 111 -4.50 15.05 -2.11
C LEU A 111 -4.99 15.72 -3.39
N VAL A 112 -6.32 15.78 -3.57
CA VAL A 112 -6.99 16.49 -4.66
C VAL A 112 -8.07 17.38 -4.05
N ASN A 113 -7.88 18.70 -4.08
CA ASN A 113 -8.72 19.64 -3.33
C ASN A 113 -8.76 19.22 -1.84
N ASN A 114 -9.95 18.92 -1.32
CA ASN A 114 -10.12 18.44 0.05
C ASN A 114 -10.19 16.90 0.14
N ASN A 115 -10.08 16.16 -0.96
CA ASN A 115 -10.12 14.70 -0.95
C ASN A 115 -8.74 14.14 -0.67
N ALA A 116 -8.56 13.53 0.51
CA ALA A 116 -7.33 12.90 0.96
C ALA A 116 -7.39 11.39 0.73
N TYR A 117 -6.70 10.93 -0.32
CA TYR A 117 -6.71 9.54 -0.74
C TYR A 117 -5.62 8.72 -0.06
N GLU A 118 -6.03 7.56 0.46
CA GLU A 118 -5.18 6.44 0.84
C GLU A 118 -5.31 5.34 -0.23
N ILE A 119 -4.21 4.97 -0.87
CA ILE A 119 -4.21 4.03 -1.99
C ILE A 119 -3.52 2.73 -1.54
N LYS A 120 -4.26 1.63 -1.59
CA LYS A 120 -3.78 0.29 -1.25
C LYS A 120 -3.93 -0.63 -2.45
N TRP A 121 -2.87 -1.34 -2.79
CA TRP A 121 -3.01 -2.50 -3.67
C TRP A 121 -3.81 -3.61 -2.98
N ARG A 122 -3.48 -3.90 -1.72
CA ARG A 122 -4.14 -4.87 -0.85
C ARG A 122 -3.82 -4.53 0.60
N ASP A 123 -4.78 -4.73 1.50
CA ASP A 123 -4.53 -4.67 2.94
C ASP A 123 -4.92 -6.00 3.60
N ALA A 124 -3.90 -6.75 4.05
CA ALA A 124 -4.04 -8.05 4.69
C ALA A 124 -3.70 -7.98 6.20
N THR A 125 -3.75 -6.79 6.78
CA THR A 125 -3.59 -6.55 8.22
C THR A 125 -4.50 -7.49 9.02
N THR A 126 -4.00 -8.02 10.12
CA THR A 126 -4.76 -8.86 11.06
C THR A 126 -4.67 -8.37 12.50
N ASP A 127 -3.90 -7.31 12.78
CA ASP A 127 -3.65 -6.78 14.10
C ASP A 127 -4.37 -5.45 14.34
N ASN A 128 -4.69 -5.20 15.61
CA ASN A 128 -5.49 -4.04 16.02
C ASN A 128 -4.66 -2.73 16.07
N ASP A 129 -3.33 -2.81 16.14
CA ASP A 129 -2.46 -1.61 16.17
C ASP A 129 -2.61 -0.79 14.89
N HIS A 130 -2.68 -1.46 13.74
CA HIS A 130 -2.90 -0.81 12.46
C HIS A 130 -4.26 -0.09 12.38
N ILE A 131 -5.30 -0.63 13.02
CA ILE A 131 -6.63 0.01 13.08
C ILE A 131 -6.58 1.28 13.91
N ILE A 132 -5.90 1.26 15.06
CA ILE A 132 -5.76 2.42 15.95
C ILE A 132 -5.01 3.56 15.23
N LYS A 133 -3.95 3.21 14.50
CA LYS A 133 -3.20 4.17 13.68
C LYS A 133 -4.07 4.78 12.58
N GLU A 134 -4.85 3.96 11.89
CA GLU A 134 -5.76 4.42 10.84
C GLU A 134 -6.87 5.32 11.37
N HIS A 135 -7.43 4.97 12.53
CA HIS A 135 -8.42 5.80 13.22
C HIS A 135 -7.86 7.16 13.61
N THR A 136 -6.63 7.20 14.14
CA THR A 136 -5.93 8.45 14.44
C THR A 136 -5.70 9.26 13.16
N ARG A 137 -5.26 8.61 12.07
CA ARG A 137 -5.04 9.25 10.77
C ARG A 137 -6.32 9.90 10.25
N VAL A 138 -7.43 9.16 10.22
CA VAL A 138 -8.74 9.65 9.76
C VAL A 138 -9.16 10.88 10.57
N LYS A 139 -9.06 10.84 11.91
CA LYS A 139 -9.37 12.00 12.76
C LYS A 139 -8.46 13.20 12.48
N THR A 140 -7.17 12.97 12.24
CA THR A 140 -6.26 14.04 11.83
C THR A 140 -6.75 14.67 10.53
N LEU A 141 -7.08 13.89 9.49
CA LEU A 141 -7.55 14.43 8.21
C LEU A 141 -8.82 15.28 8.34
N ILE A 142 -9.78 14.83 9.16
CA ILE A 142 -10.99 15.59 9.44
C ILE A 142 -10.68 16.93 10.12
N SER A 143 -9.69 16.98 11.03
CA SER A 143 -9.27 18.25 11.67
C SER A 143 -8.67 19.26 10.68
N TYR A 144 -8.16 18.78 9.54
CA TYR A 144 -7.71 19.61 8.40
C TYR A 144 -8.83 19.92 7.40
N ASN A 145 -10.08 19.56 7.71
CA ASN A 145 -11.23 19.68 6.81
C ASN A 145 -11.05 18.91 5.49
N TYR A 146 -10.30 17.81 5.54
CA TYR A 146 -10.15 16.89 4.42
C TYR A 146 -11.13 15.72 4.52
N LYS A 147 -11.71 15.34 3.39
CA LYS A 147 -12.52 14.14 3.23
C LYS A 147 -11.60 12.94 3.01
N PRO A 148 -11.56 11.97 3.95
CA PRO A 148 -10.74 10.78 3.79
C PRO A 148 -11.38 9.83 2.78
N ILE A 149 -10.61 9.38 1.80
CA ILE A 149 -11.05 8.42 0.78
C ILE A 149 -10.06 7.26 0.74
N ARG A 150 -10.54 6.02 0.82
CA ARG A 150 -9.71 4.82 0.71
C ARG A 150 -10.02 4.07 -0.58
N ILE A 151 -8.98 3.72 -1.32
CA ILE A 151 -9.06 2.93 -2.54
C ILE A 151 -8.21 1.68 -2.34
N MET A 152 -8.83 0.50 -2.34
CA MET A 152 -8.14 -0.78 -2.16
C MET A 152 -8.41 -1.75 -3.32
N PHE A 153 -7.43 -1.96 -4.20
CA PHE A 153 -7.67 -2.70 -5.45
C PHE A 153 -7.99 -4.20 -5.27
N TYR A 154 -7.39 -4.86 -4.29
CA TYR A 154 -7.61 -6.27 -3.99
C TYR A 154 -8.05 -6.45 -2.53
N TYR A 155 -9.20 -7.10 -2.33
CA TYR A 155 -9.72 -7.41 -1.00
C TYR A 155 -8.92 -8.55 -0.35
N PRO A 156 -8.70 -8.55 0.98
CA PRO A 156 -8.04 -9.67 1.63
C PRO A 156 -8.92 -10.92 1.69
N ASN A 157 -8.28 -12.10 1.69
CA ASN A 157 -8.99 -13.39 1.74
C ASN A 157 -9.20 -13.93 3.16
N ARG A 158 -8.38 -13.51 4.13
CA ARG A 158 -8.46 -14.05 5.51
C ARG A 158 -9.61 -13.39 6.25
N VAL A 159 -10.45 -14.20 6.92
CA VAL A 159 -11.62 -13.73 7.67
C VAL A 159 -11.29 -12.59 8.64
N ASN A 160 -10.20 -12.71 9.40
CA ASN A 160 -9.79 -11.66 10.33
C ASN A 160 -9.45 -10.36 9.61
N SER A 161 -8.72 -10.42 8.49
CA SER A 161 -8.42 -9.24 7.68
C SER A 161 -9.68 -8.63 7.09
N MET A 162 -10.63 -9.44 6.63
CA MET A 162 -11.92 -8.95 6.09
C MET A 162 -12.70 -8.17 7.15
N ARG A 163 -12.83 -8.69 8.37
CA ARG A 163 -13.48 -7.98 9.49
C ARG A 163 -12.82 -6.65 9.83
N ILE A 164 -11.49 -6.59 9.73
CA ILE A 164 -10.76 -5.34 9.91
C ILE A 164 -11.12 -4.33 8.80
N GLN A 165 -11.15 -4.77 7.54
CA GLN A 165 -11.51 -3.87 6.44
C GLN A 165 -12.97 -3.40 6.53
N GLU A 166 -13.91 -4.24 6.98
CA GLU A 166 -15.30 -3.83 7.27
C GLU A 166 -15.38 -2.77 8.38
N THR A 167 -14.55 -2.91 9.42
CA THR A 167 -14.44 -1.93 10.50
C THR A 167 -13.88 -0.60 9.96
N LEU A 168 -12.85 -0.64 9.12
CA LEU A 168 -12.28 0.55 8.49
C LEU A 168 -13.27 1.21 7.54
N GLU A 169 -14.03 0.43 6.76
CA GLU A 169 -15.08 0.95 5.90
C GLU A 169 -16.14 1.71 6.69
N THR A 170 -16.59 1.13 7.82
CA THR A 170 -17.55 1.77 8.72
C THR A 170 -16.98 3.07 9.30
N LEU A 171 -15.72 3.07 9.73
CA LEU A 171 -15.02 4.26 10.22
C LEU A 171 -15.01 5.38 9.17
N TYR A 172 -14.59 5.07 7.95
CA TYR A 172 -14.50 6.05 6.86
C TYR A 172 -15.86 6.65 6.53
N LYS A 173 -16.88 5.80 6.35
CA LYS A 173 -18.25 6.24 6.06
C LYS A 173 -18.83 7.06 7.22
N GLY A 174 -18.55 6.67 8.47
CA GLY A 174 -19.04 7.33 9.67
C GLY A 174 -18.55 8.78 9.84
N VAL A 175 -17.42 9.15 9.22
CA VAL A 175 -16.90 10.53 9.22
C VAL A 175 -17.21 11.30 7.92
N GLY A 176 -18.12 10.78 7.08
CA GLY A 176 -18.44 11.36 5.78
C GLY A 176 -17.38 11.13 4.68
N GLY A 177 -16.44 10.22 4.93
CA GLY A 177 -15.46 9.76 3.95
C GLY A 177 -16.00 8.68 3.01
N GLU A 178 -15.11 8.16 2.16
CA GLU A 178 -15.44 7.11 1.18
C GLU A 178 -14.48 5.94 1.27
N TYR A 179 -14.98 4.75 0.92
CA TYR A 179 -14.22 3.52 0.97
C TYR A 179 -14.59 2.65 -0.24
N TYR A 180 -13.61 2.39 -1.11
CA TYR A 180 -13.76 1.60 -2.33
C TYR A 180 -12.82 0.42 -2.29
N TYR A 181 -13.30 -0.74 -2.71
CA TYR A 181 -12.46 -1.91 -2.90
C TYR A 181 -12.87 -2.78 -4.09
N GLY A 182 -11.94 -3.59 -4.58
CA GLY A 182 -12.19 -4.50 -5.72
C GLY A 182 -12.66 -3.73 -6.95
N ASP A 183 -13.70 -4.23 -7.61
CA ASP A 183 -14.25 -3.63 -8.84
C ASP A 183 -14.69 -2.17 -8.65
N SER A 184 -15.15 -1.79 -7.46
CA SER A 184 -15.53 -0.40 -7.17
C SER A 184 -14.31 0.54 -7.15
N ALA A 185 -13.16 0.07 -6.67
CA ALA A 185 -11.90 0.82 -6.69
C ALA A 185 -11.40 1.00 -8.13
N TRP A 186 -11.40 -0.07 -8.93
CA TRP A 186 -11.04 0.00 -10.35
C TRP A 186 -11.95 0.94 -11.13
N SER A 187 -13.27 0.83 -10.91
CA SER A 187 -14.27 1.68 -11.55
C SER A 187 -14.11 3.14 -11.16
N TYR A 188 -13.79 3.43 -9.89
CA TYR A 188 -13.54 4.78 -9.40
C TYR A 188 -12.39 5.45 -10.17
N VAL A 189 -11.25 4.76 -10.30
CA VAL A 189 -10.08 5.28 -11.02
C VAL A 189 -10.35 5.39 -12.52
N LYS A 190 -11.06 4.42 -13.11
CA LYS A 190 -11.42 4.43 -14.54
C LYS A 190 -12.30 5.62 -14.92
N LYS A 191 -13.30 5.97 -14.09
CA LYS A 191 -14.16 7.15 -14.29
C LYS A 191 -13.42 8.49 -14.30
N LEU A 192 -12.16 8.51 -13.86
CA LEU A 192 -11.32 9.71 -13.98
C LEU A 192 -10.70 9.86 -15.37
N GLN A 193 -10.73 8.80 -16.18
CA GLN A 193 -10.21 8.78 -17.55
C GLN A 193 -11.32 8.95 -18.61
N GLU A 194 -12.58 9.03 -18.15
CA GLU A 194 -13.77 9.39 -18.92
C GLU A 194 -14.03 10.90 -18.79
#